data_AF-A0A1V6S8Y2-F1
#
_entry.id   AF-A0A1V6S8Y2-F1
#
_cell.length_a   1.000
_cell.length_b   1.000
_cell.length_c   1.000
_cell.angle_alpha   90.00
_cell.angle_beta   90.00
_cell.angle_gamma   90.00
#
_symmetry.space_group_name_H-M   'P 1'
#
loop_
_entity.id
_entity.type
_entity.pdbx_description
1 polymer ?
#
loop_
_entity_poly.entity_id
_entity_poly.type
_entity_poly.pdbx_seq_one_letter_code
_entity_poly.pdbx_strand_id
1 'polypeptide(L)'
;MSPEYSPVRWLPGVEIDQSAPKYLMVSQRLYGLLDDADISTLLVKICDLGGAVRNGDNSSVPVTPLGLRAPGLVENLPWDFKIDVWSLGCLIYFVNIH
;
A
#
# COMPACT_ATOMS: atom_id res chain seq x y z
N MET A 1 -5.78 14.89 -15.66
CA MET A 1 -5.60 15.85 -14.55
C MET A 1 -4.11 16.09 -14.39
N SER A 2 -3.64 17.33 -14.29
CA SER A 2 -2.20 17.60 -14.08
C SER A 2 -1.79 17.18 -12.67
N PRO A 3 -0.58 16.63 -12.46
CA PRO A 3 -0.15 16.21 -11.13
C PRO A 3 -0.09 17.40 -10.17
N GLU A 4 -0.67 17.23 -8.98
CA GLU A 4 -0.56 18.20 -7.89
C GLU A 4 0.68 17.87 -7.04
N TYR A 5 1.54 18.88 -6.87
CA TYR A 5 2.79 18.75 -6.11
C TYR A 5 2.65 19.47 -4.77
N SER A 6 3.06 18.82 -3.68
CA SER A 6 3.18 19.45 -2.37
C SER A 6 4.66 19.61 -2.01
N PRO A 7 5.13 20.81 -1.61
CA PRO A 7 6.50 20.97 -1.13
C PRO A 7 6.70 20.20 0.17
N VAL A 8 7.87 19.58 0.33
CA VAL A 8 8.25 18.91 1.58
C VAL A 8 8.36 19.95 2.70
N ARG A 9 7.71 19.67 3.83
CA ARG A 9 7.83 20.45 5.07
C ARG A 9 8.53 19.60 6.11
N TRP A 10 9.64 20.12 6.62
CA TRP A 10 10.40 19.48 7.69
C TRP A 10 9.72 19.73 9.03
N LEU A 11 9.69 18.69 9.88
CA LEU A 11 9.17 18.83 11.23
C LEU A 11 10.15 19.65 12.09
N PRO A 12 9.67 20.40 13.10
CA PRO A 12 10.54 21.14 14.01
C PRO A 12 11.58 20.22 14.67
N GLY A 13 12.86 20.62 14.61
CA GLY A 13 13.97 19.86 15.21
C GLY A 13 14.62 18.79 14.32
N VAL A 14 14.17 18.63 13.07
CA VAL A 14 14.83 17.76 12.09
C VAL A 14 15.89 18.55 11.33
N GLU A 15 17.13 18.03 11.29
CA GLU A 15 18.17 18.59 10.41
C GLU A 15 17.78 18.38 8.95
N ILE A 16 17.82 19.47 8.19
CA ILE A 16 17.52 19.45 6.76
C ILE A 16 18.75 18.93 6.03
N ASP A 17 18.59 17.82 5.30
CA ASP A 17 19.62 17.26 4.44
C ASP A 17 19.13 17.08 2.99
N GLN A 18 19.95 16.43 2.16
CA GLN A 18 19.62 16.14 0.76
C GLN A 18 18.98 14.75 0.57
N SER A 19 18.56 14.08 1.66
CA SER A 19 17.95 12.74 1.60
C SER A 19 16.51 12.78 1.10
N ALA A 20 15.78 13.88 1.34
CA ALA A 20 14.38 14.03 0.95
C ALA A 20 14.22 14.80 -0.38
N PRO A 21 13.27 14.40 -1.24
CA PRO A 21 12.98 15.11 -2.48
C PRO A 21 12.39 16.51 -2.20
N LYS A 22 12.53 17.44 -3.14
CA LYS A 22 12.01 18.82 -3.01
C LYS A 22 10.48 18.90 -2.96
N TYR A 23 9.80 17.93 -3.59
CA TYR A 23 8.34 17.86 -3.68
C TYR A 23 7.87 16.43 -3.48
N LEU A 24 6.70 16.29 -2.84
CA LEU A 24 5.94 15.06 -2.79
C LEU A 24 4.86 15.10 -3.87
N MET A 25 4.66 13.97 -4.54
CA MET A 25 3.42 13.72 -5.28
C MET A 25 2.30 13.56 -4.26
N VAL A 26 1.28 14.42 -4.33
CA VAL A 26 0.07 14.21 -3.55
C VAL A 26 -0.54 12.87 -3.97
N SER A 27 -1.04 12.09 -3.02
CA SER A 27 -1.75 10.84 -3.31
C SER A 27 -2.87 11.15 -4.30
N GLN A 28 -2.65 10.77 -5.56
CA GLN A 28 -3.69 10.82 -6.58
C GLN A 28 -4.62 9.65 -6.27
N ARG A 29 -5.56 9.88 -5.35
CA ARG A 29 -6.67 8.96 -5.22
C ARG A 29 -7.40 9.00 -6.55
N LEU A 30 -7.30 7.92 -7.29
CA LEU A 30 -7.87 7.73 -8.63
C LEU A 30 -9.39 7.55 -8.59
N TYR A 31 -10.09 8.29 -7.73
CA TYR A 31 -11.54 8.34 -7.77
C TYR A 31 -11.95 8.90 -9.13
N GLY A 32 -12.83 8.20 -9.84
CA GLY A 32 -13.30 8.65 -11.15
C GLY A 32 -12.48 8.16 -12.35
N LEU A 33 -11.24 7.66 -12.17
CA LEU A 33 -10.42 7.32 -13.36
C LEU A 33 -10.96 6.08 -14.09
N LEU A 34 -11.54 5.15 -13.35
CA LEU A 34 -12.03 3.88 -13.88
C LEU A 34 -13.55 3.83 -13.99
N ASP A 35 -14.25 4.95 -13.76
CA ASP A 35 -15.72 4.98 -13.75
C ASP A 35 -16.31 4.60 -15.12
N ASP A 36 -15.64 4.97 -16.20
CA ASP A 36 -16.00 4.63 -17.58
C ASP A 36 -15.20 3.43 -18.14
N ALA A 37 -14.35 2.80 -17.33
CA ALA A 37 -13.51 1.70 -17.80
C ALA A 37 -14.34 0.42 -17.93
N ASP A 38 -14.20 -0.27 -19.07
CA ASP A 38 -14.71 -1.64 -19.20
C ASP A 38 -13.87 -2.57 -18.31
N ILE A 39 -14.46 -2.99 -17.20
CA ILE A 39 -13.84 -3.88 -16.20
C ILE A 39 -13.30 -5.15 -16.86
N SER A 40 -13.93 -5.65 -17.93
CA SER A 40 -13.49 -6.86 -18.64
C SER A 40 -12.13 -6.68 -19.37
N THR A 41 -11.73 -5.43 -19.60
CA THR A 41 -10.46 -5.07 -20.25
C THR A 41 -9.38 -4.66 -19.25
N LEU A 42 -9.72 -4.56 -17.97
CA LEU A 42 -8.82 -4.03 -16.95
C LEU A 42 -7.70 -5.03 -16.65
N LEU A 43 -6.45 -4.61 -16.84
CA LEU A 43 -5.26 -5.38 -16.47
C LEU A 43 -4.65 -4.83 -15.19
N VAL A 44 -4.78 -5.59 -14.09
CA VAL A 44 -4.19 -5.25 -12.79
C VAL A 44 -2.85 -5.99 -12.61
N LYS A 45 -1.82 -5.28 -12.16
CA LYS A 45 -0.51 -5.85 -11.83
C LYS A 45 -0.08 -5.39 -10.44
N ILE A 46 0.45 -6.32 -9.65
CA ILE A 46 1.13 -6.00 -8.38
C ILE A 46 2.58 -5.59 -8.74
N CYS A 47 3.03 -4.45 -8.23
CA CYS A 47 4.28 -3.83 -8.68
C CYS A 47 5.24 -3.40 -7.56
N ASP A 48 4.78 -3.27 -6.32
CA ASP A 48 5.65 -2.97 -5.18
C ASP A 48 5.89 -4.24 -4.36
N LEU A 49 7.12 -4.76 -4.44
CA LEU A 49 7.56 -5.97 -3.74
C LEU A 49 8.69 -5.68 -2.75
N GLY A 50 8.91 -4.41 -2.38
CA GLY A 50 10.00 -4.03 -1.48
C GLY A 50 9.87 -4.63 -0.07
N GLY A 51 8.64 -4.94 0.36
CA GLY A 51 8.33 -5.63 1.62
C GLY A 51 7.97 -7.11 1.46
N ALA A 52 8.15 -7.70 0.27
CA ALA A 52 7.79 -9.09 0.03
C ALA A 52 8.76 -10.05 0.73
N VAL A 53 8.21 -11.14 1.28
CA VAL A 53 8.96 -12.16 2.02
C VAL A 53 8.69 -13.52 1.41
N ARG A 54 9.70 -14.40 1.38
CA ARG A 54 9.52 -15.78 0.91
C ARG A 54 8.68 -16.56 1.91
N ASN A 55 7.69 -17.32 1.44
CA ASN A 55 6.92 -18.20 2.31
C ASN A 55 7.83 -19.19 3.07
N GLY A 56 7.61 -19.33 4.38
CA GLY A 56 8.44 -20.15 5.27
C GLY A 56 9.78 -19.52 5.69
N ASP A 57 10.04 -18.26 5.33
CA ASP A 57 11.13 -17.49 5.93
C ASP A 57 10.74 -17.04 7.34
N ASN A 58 11.43 -17.57 8.35
CA ASN A 58 11.23 -17.25 9.76
C ASN A 58 12.12 -16.10 10.25
N SER A 59 13.01 -15.57 9.41
CA SER A 59 13.92 -14.48 9.77
C SER A 59 13.37 -13.09 9.50
N SER A 60 12.31 -13.02 8.69
CA SER A 60 11.66 -11.78 8.27
C SER A 60 10.29 -11.63 8.94
N VAL A 61 9.86 -10.39 9.17
CA VAL A 61 8.51 -10.08 9.65
C VAL A 61 7.70 -9.51 8.48
N PRO A 62 6.48 -10.02 8.21
CA PRO A 62 5.68 -9.52 7.10
C PRO A 62 5.26 -8.07 7.37
N VAL A 63 5.50 -7.22 6.37
CA VAL A 63 5.20 -5.79 6.45
C VAL A 63 3.81 -5.54 5.84
N THR A 64 2.78 -5.61 6.70
CA THR A 64 1.39 -5.35 6.29
C THR A 64 0.83 -4.12 7.02
N PRO A 65 0.22 -3.15 6.31
CA PRO A 65 -0.50 -2.02 6.92
C PRO A 65 -1.55 -2.49 7.94
N LEU A 66 -1.74 -1.75 9.03
CA LEU A 66 -2.58 -2.17 10.15
C LEU A 66 -4.02 -2.52 9.73
N GLY A 67 -4.63 -1.72 8.84
CA GLY A 67 -6.00 -1.94 8.36
C GLY A 67 -6.17 -3.13 7.39
N LEU A 68 -5.07 -3.73 6.93
CA LEU A 68 -5.07 -4.88 6.01
C LEU A 68 -4.53 -6.15 6.67
N ARG A 69 -4.18 -6.08 7.95
CA ARG A 69 -3.45 -7.11 8.67
C ARG A 69 -4.39 -8.26 9.06
N ALA A 70 -4.01 -9.49 8.72
CA ALA A 70 -4.79 -10.68 9.10
C ALA A 70 -4.86 -10.85 10.62
N PRO A 71 -5.94 -11.43 11.19
CA PRO A 71 -6.10 -11.58 12.64
C PRO A 71 -4.95 -12.36 13.27
N GLY A 72 -4.52 -13.46 12.64
CA GLY A 72 -3.39 -14.25 13.13
C GLY A 72 -2.08 -13.46 13.21
N LEU A 73 -1.88 -12.48 12.31
CA LEU A 73 -0.70 -11.62 12.36
C LEU A 73 -0.80 -10.54 13.47
N VAL A 74 -2.01 -10.10 13.82
CA VAL A 74 -2.26 -9.22 14.99
C VAL A 74 -2.00 -9.98 16.30
N GLU A 75 -2.34 -11.26 16.33
CA GLU A 75 -2.17 -12.16 17.47
C GLU A 75 -0.77 -12.80 17.55
N ASN A 76 0.16 -12.45 16.65
CA ASN A 76 1.49 -13.05 16.54
C ASN A 76 1.49 -14.59 16.37
N LEU A 77 0.46 -15.12 15.72
CA LEU A 77 0.39 -16.52 15.33
C LEU A 77 1.29 -16.80 14.13
N PRO A 78 1.68 -18.07 13.90
CA PRO A 78 2.34 -18.46 12.67
C PRO A 78 1.54 -18.02 11.44
N TRP A 79 2.25 -17.48 10.46
CA TRP A 79 1.67 -16.95 9.24
C TRP A 79 2.29 -17.66 8.02
N ASP A 80 1.56 -17.61 6.93
CA ASP A 80 1.96 -18.08 5.61
C ASP A 80 1.38 -17.13 4.56
N PHE A 81 1.47 -17.50 3.27
CA PHE A 81 0.89 -16.73 2.16
C PHE A 81 -0.61 -16.38 2.31
N LYS A 82 -1.36 -17.01 3.22
CA LYS A 82 -2.79 -16.70 3.43
C LYS A 82 -3.02 -15.30 3.99
N ILE A 83 -2.01 -14.67 4.60
CA ILE A 83 -2.11 -13.28 5.05
C ILE A 83 -2.33 -12.33 3.87
N ASP A 84 -1.76 -12.64 2.70
CA ASP A 84 -1.95 -11.84 1.47
C ASP A 84 -3.37 -12.00 0.92
N VAL A 85 -3.97 -13.20 1.06
CA VAL A 85 -5.37 -13.46 0.69
C VAL A 85 -6.32 -12.64 1.56
N TRP A 86 -6.03 -12.53 2.86
CA TRP A 86 -6.80 -11.65 3.76
C TRP A 86 -6.70 -10.19 3.35
N SER A 87 -5.46 -9.68 3.14
CA SER A 87 -5.24 -8.31 2.70
C SER A 87 -5.94 -8.01 1.37
N LEU A 88 -5.93 -8.95 0.42
CA LEU A 88 -6.67 -8.83 -0.84
C LEU A 88 -8.18 -8.72 -0.61
N GLY A 89 -8.75 -9.53 0.28
CA GLY A 89 -10.16 -9.44 0.66
C GLY A 89 -10.52 -8.07 1.25
N CYS A 90 -9.69 -7.53 2.13
CA CYS A 90 -9.86 -6.18 2.67
C CYS A 90 -9.79 -5.11 1.57
N LEU A 91 -8.88 -5.23 0.60
CA LEU A 91 -8.77 -4.30 -0.53
C LEU A 91 -10.01 -4.34 -1.42
N ILE A 92 -10.53 -5.53 -1.74
CA ILE A 92 -11.76 -5.69 -2.52
C ILE A 92 -12.92 -5.01 -1.78
N TYR A 93 -13.09 -5.28 -0.49
CA TYR A 93 -14.13 -4.64 0.30
C TYR A 93 -13.98 -3.11 0.30
N PHE A 94 -12.79 -2.59 0.57
CA PHE A 94 -12.51 -1.15 0.60
C PHE A 94 -12.82 -0.46 -0.73
N VAL A 95 -12.49 -1.10 -1.86
CA VAL A 95 -12.75 -0.54 -3.21
C VAL A 95 -14.24 -0.61 -3.58
N ASN A 96 -15.02 -1.53 -2.99
CA ASN A 96 -16.45 -1.71 -3.30
C ASN A 96 -17.41 -0.95 -2.36
N ILE A 97 -16.90 -0.28 -1.32
CA ILE A 97 -17.72 0.61 -0.50
C ILE A 97 -17.73 1.99 -1.15
N HIS A 98 -18.89 2.38 -1.68
CA HIS A 98 -19.21 3.74 -2.08
C HIS A 98 -19.55 4.61 -0.86
#